data_AF-A0A1N7BJJ2-F1
#
_entry.id   AF-A0A1N7BJJ2-F1
#
_cell.length_a   1.000
_cell.length_b   1.000
_cell.length_c   1.000
_cell.angle_alpha   90.00
_cell.angle_beta   90.00
_cell.angle_gamma   90.00
#
_symmetry.space_group_name_H-M   'P 1'
#
loop_
_entity.id
_entity.type
_entity.pdbx_description
1 polymer ?
#
loop_
_entity_poly.entity_id
_entity_poly.type
_entity_poly.pdbx_seq_one_letter_code
_entity_poly.pdbx_strand_id
1 'polypeptide(L)'
;MKKCVLIALGTALLATAPAHAISAKYREQLERSGCTQVTELQGCDITKTKAENAKAMKEGAVKSEQPVAPAGSAGKATPEHPYAGQWVAKGTGGATVATIRINAKDQVWVNGKRVKAKRSDGALVFKDGFITYTIQGDRRLKGEDTWHDSDAGSSGPIQAE
;
A
#
# COMPACT_ATOMS: atom_id res chain seq x y z
N MET A 1 43.86 32.00 -34.62
CA MET A 1 44.07 33.39 -34.13
C MET A 1 42.81 34.16 -34.52
N LYS A 2 41.97 34.79 -33.69
CA LYS A 2 42.09 35.46 -32.39
C LYS A 2 40.73 35.38 -31.67
N LYS A 3 40.80 35.47 -30.34
CA LYS A 3 39.72 35.43 -29.34
C LYS A 3 38.75 36.61 -29.48
N CYS A 4 37.50 36.41 -29.06
CA CYS A 4 36.74 37.24 -28.08
C CYS A 4 35.23 37.16 -28.34
N VAL A 5 34.52 36.29 -27.60
CA VAL A 5 33.11 36.53 -27.27
C VAL A 5 32.89 36.04 -25.83
N LEU A 6 32.87 36.99 -24.90
CA LEU A 6 32.33 36.86 -23.55
C LEU A 6 30.81 37.00 -23.66
N ILE A 7 30.02 35.98 -23.35
CA ILE A 7 28.57 36.14 -23.10
C ILE A 7 28.12 35.29 -21.91
N ALA A 8 27.72 36.03 -20.87
CA ALA A 8 26.67 35.79 -19.89
C ALA A 8 26.74 34.52 -19.01
N LEU A 9 27.22 34.75 -17.78
CA LEU A 9 26.67 34.16 -16.57
C LEU A 9 25.14 34.35 -16.55
N GLY A 10 24.39 33.27 -16.73
CA GLY A 10 22.95 33.20 -16.48
C GLY A 10 22.70 32.18 -15.39
N THR A 11 22.70 32.64 -14.13
CA THR A 11 22.38 31.88 -12.92
C THR A 11 21.04 31.15 -13.06
N ALA A 12 21.07 29.82 -13.07
CA ALA A 12 19.88 29.02 -12.82
C ALA A 12 19.49 29.18 -11.35
N LEU A 13 18.56 30.11 -11.07
CA LEU A 13 17.85 30.17 -9.80
C LEU A 13 16.90 28.96 -9.74
N LEU A 14 17.38 27.87 -9.15
CA LEU A 14 16.49 26.85 -8.58
C LEU A 14 15.79 27.53 -7.40
N ALA A 15 14.57 28.03 -7.64
CA ALA A 15 13.66 28.38 -6.56
C ALA A 15 13.37 27.10 -5.78
N THR A 16 14.11 26.88 -4.69
CA THR A 16 13.74 25.92 -3.66
C THR A 16 12.38 26.36 -3.13
N ALA A 17 11.33 25.63 -3.49
CA ALA A 17 10.02 25.79 -2.88
C ALA A 17 10.19 25.70 -1.34
N PRO A 18 9.46 26.52 -0.56
CA PRO A 18 9.55 26.48 0.89
C PRO A 18 9.18 25.07 1.35
N ALA A 19 10.11 24.40 2.01
CA ALA A 19 9.77 23.34 2.95
C ALA A 19 8.78 23.96 3.94
N HIS A 20 7.49 23.63 3.81
CA HIS A 20 6.44 24.15 4.68
C HIS A 20 6.87 23.90 6.13
N ALA A 21 7.30 24.95 6.82
CA ALA A 21 7.69 24.88 8.20
C ALA A 21 6.43 24.62 9.03
N ILE A 22 6.14 23.34 9.27
CA ILE A 22 5.14 22.87 10.24
C ILE A 22 5.47 23.59 11.54
N SER A 23 4.58 24.48 12.00
CA SER A 23 4.82 25.21 13.24
C SER A 23 5.03 24.22 14.38
N ALA A 24 5.91 24.52 15.34
CA ALA A 24 6.18 23.62 16.44
C ALA A 24 4.90 23.20 17.20
N LYS A 25 3.94 24.13 17.31
CA LYS A 25 2.60 23.87 17.87
C LYS A 25 1.78 22.91 17.03
N TYR A 26 1.80 23.04 15.71
CA TYR A 26 1.07 22.16 14.81
C TYR A 26 1.66 20.74 14.80
N ARG A 27 3.00 20.61 14.92
CA ARG A 27 3.64 19.31 15.11
C ARG A 27 3.21 18.64 16.43
N GLU A 28 3.18 19.41 17.52
CA GLU A 28 2.73 18.92 18.82
C GLU A 28 1.24 18.51 18.80
N GLN A 29 0.40 19.25 18.06
CA GLN A 29 -1.00 18.88 17.83
C GLN A 29 -1.13 17.57 17.06
N LEU A 30 -0.34 17.36 16.00
CA LEU A 30 -0.30 16.11 15.24
C LEU A 30 0.14 14.93 16.14
N GLU A 31 1.17 15.12 16.97
CA GLU A 31 1.64 14.09 17.91
C GLU A 31 0.60 13.76 18.99
N ARG A 32 -0.05 14.76 19.58
CA ARG A 32 -1.10 14.59 20.60
C ARG A 32 -2.37 13.94 20.06
N SER A 33 -2.76 14.33 18.86
CA SER A 33 -3.95 13.81 18.16
C SER A 33 -3.69 12.47 17.47
N GLY A 34 -2.42 12.09 17.30
CA GLY A 34 -2.01 10.91 16.54
C GLY A 34 -2.26 11.03 15.04
N CYS A 35 -2.57 12.23 14.55
CA CYS A 35 -2.77 12.51 13.13
C CYS A 35 -1.44 12.82 12.45
N THR A 36 -1.40 12.61 11.14
CA THR A 36 -0.40 13.12 10.21
C THR A 36 -1.07 14.14 9.28
N GLN A 37 -0.28 14.96 8.59
CA GLN A 37 -0.81 15.89 7.59
C GLN A 37 -1.69 15.18 6.53
N VAL A 38 -1.32 13.95 6.15
CA VAL A 38 -2.08 13.14 5.18
C VAL A 38 -3.41 12.69 5.78
N THR A 39 -3.40 12.18 7.01
CA THR A 39 -4.64 11.69 7.64
C THR A 39 -5.58 12.82 8.06
N GLU A 40 -5.06 14.03 8.33
CA GLU A 40 -5.89 15.21 8.59
C GLU A 40 -6.76 15.57 7.38
N LEU A 41 -6.16 15.58 6.19
CA LEU A 41 -6.89 15.73 4.91
C LEU A 41 -7.93 14.63 4.67
N GLN A 42 -7.77 13.47 5.32
CA GLN A 42 -8.68 12.33 5.24
C GLN A 42 -9.72 12.30 6.38
N GLY A 43 -9.77 13.36 7.22
CA GLY A 43 -10.77 13.53 8.27
C GLY A 43 -10.29 13.24 9.70
N CYS A 44 -8.98 13.10 9.93
CA CYS A 44 -8.39 13.03 11.28
C CYS A 44 -8.37 14.43 11.90
N ASP A 45 -9.05 14.61 13.02
CA ASP A 45 -9.19 15.93 13.66
C ASP A 45 -8.03 16.18 14.63
N ILE A 46 -7.14 17.11 14.28
CA ILE A 46 -5.95 17.44 15.10
C ILE A 46 -6.28 18.09 16.45
N THR A 47 -7.52 18.52 16.67
CA THR A 47 -7.96 19.07 17.95
C THR A 47 -8.36 18.00 18.96
N LYS A 48 -8.68 16.79 18.48
CA LYS A 48 -9.09 15.65 19.30
C LYS A 48 -7.91 14.84 19.82
N THR A 49 -8.16 14.04 20.86
CA THR A 49 -7.15 13.11 21.37
C THR A 49 -6.96 11.93 20.42
N LYS A 50 -5.79 11.28 20.49
CA LYS A 50 -5.52 10.04 19.75
C LYS A 50 -6.59 8.95 19.93
N ALA A 51 -7.14 8.83 21.14
CA ALA A 51 -8.18 7.85 21.44
C ALA A 51 -9.51 8.21 20.75
N GLU A 52 -9.88 9.48 20.74
CA GLU A 52 -11.09 9.98 20.07
C GLU A 52 -10.96 9.90 18.55
N ASN A 53 -9.80 10.21 17.97
CA ASN A 53 -9.56 10.02 16.54
C ASN A 53 -9.57 8.55 16.14
N ALA A 54 -9.00 7.68 16.98
CA ALA A 54 -9.09 6.24 16.78
C ALA A 54 -10.54 5.72 16.89
N LYS A 55 -11.39 6.33 17.72
CA LYS A 55 -12.82 6.02 17.80
C LYS A 55 -13.59 6.59 16.62
N ALA A 56 -13.35 7.84 16.21
CA ALA A 56 -13.98 8.45 15.05
C ALA A 56 -13.63 7.71 13.74
N MET A 57 -12.40 7.22 13.59
CA MET A 57 -12.00 6.34 12.48
C MET A 57 -12.71 4.98 12.53
N LYS A 58 -13.08 4.50 13.73
CA LYS A 58 -13.86 3.26 13.91
C LYS A 58 -15.36 3.46 13.73
N GLU A 59 -15.89 4.61 14.15
CA GLU A 59 -17.31 4.97 14.11
C GLU A 59 -17.71 5.52 12.73
N GLY A 60 -16.81 6.20 12.02
CA GLY A 60 -16.95 6.58 10.62
C GLY A 60 -16.79 5.41 9.63
N ALA A 61 -16.31 4.25 10.09
CA ALA A 61 -16.24 3.02 9.29
C ALA A 61 -17.61 2.31 9.14
N VAL A 62 -18.68 2.82 9.76
CA VAL A 62 -20.04 2.27 9.61
C VAL A 62 -20.73 2.87 8.37
N LYS A 63 -20.11 2.70 7.20
CA LYS A 63 -20.85 2.68 5.92
C LYS A 63 -20.15 1.93 4.78
N SER A 64 -19.10 1.18 5.08
CA SER A 64 -18.61 0.14 4.19
C SER A 64 -18.33 -1.08 5.05
N GLU A 65 -18.99 -2.19 4.75
CA GLU A 65 -18.79 -3.48 5.40
C GLU A 65 -17.36 -3.97 5.13
N GLN A 66 -16.39 -3.45 5.89
CA GLN A 66 -15.01 -3.86 5.79
C GLN A 66 -14.40 -3.89 7.20
N PRO A 67 -14.06 -5.08 7.72
CA PRO A 67 -13.23 -5.14 8.91
C PRO A 67 -11.87 -4.58 8.51
N VAL A 68 -11.56 -3.37 8.97
CA VAL A 68 -10.20 -2.85 9.04
C VAL A 68 -9.50 -3.65 10.13
N ALA A 69 -9.10 -4.88 9.79
CA ALA A 69 -8.13 -5.58 10.61
C ALA A 69 -6.87 -4.72 10.62
N PRO A 70 -6.27 -4.45 11.79
CA PRO A 70 -5.08 -3.61 11.88
C PRO A 70 -4.02 -4.16 10.92
N ALA A 71 -3.29 -3.26 10.27
CA ALA A 71 -2.26 -3.56 9.27
C ALA A 71 -1.14 -4.51 9.74
N GLY A 72 -1.16 -4.97 11.00
CA GLY A 72 -0.20 -5.92 11.58
C GLY A 72 -0.75 -7.31 11.91
N SER A 73 -1.97 -7.69 11.51
CA SER A 73 -2.54 -9.03 11.86
C SER A 73 -2.43 -10.09 10.75
N ALA A 74 -1.75 -9.80 9.64
CA ALA A 74 -1.35 -10.85 8.71
C ALA A 74 -0.03 -11.45 9.22
N GLY A 75 -0.10 -12.59 9.90
CA GLY A 75 1.10 -13.35 10.25
C GLY A 75 1.89 -13.74 9.00
N LYS A 76 3.21 -13.91 9.13
CA LYS A 76 4.07 -14.36 8.04
C LYS A 76 3.63 -15.74 7.54
N ALA A 77 3.84 -16.01 6.25
CA ALA A 77 3.58 -17.33 5.67
C ALA A 77 4.36 -18.40 6.43
N THR A 78 3.63 -19.39 6.96
CA THR A 78 4.17 -20.54 7.71
C THR A 78 3.62 -21.83 7.12
N PRO A 79 4.16 -23.01 7.44
CA PRO A 79 3.58 -24.27 7.00
C PRO A 79 2.10 -24.44 7.39
N GLU A 80 1.69 -23.89 8.54
CA GLU A 80 0.31 -23.93 9.03
C GLU A 80 -0.61 -22.92 8.32
N HIS A 81 -0.05 -21.78 7.92
CA HIS A 81 -0.76 -20.71 7.22
C HIS A 81 0.05 -20.28 5.99
N PRO A 82 0.10 -21.11 4.94
CA PRO A 82 1.04 -20.92 3.84
C PRO A 82 0.76 -19.67 3.02
N TYR A 83 -0.44 -19.12 3.07
CA TYR A 83 -0.83 -17.94 2.29
C TYR A 83 -0.80 -16.65 3.11
N ALA A 84 -0.78 -16.74 4.44
CA ALA A 84 -0.91 -15.58 5.31
C ALA A 84 0.28 -14.63 5.13
N GLY A 85 0.00 -13.33 5.07
CA GLY A 85 1.03 -12.30 4.92
C GLY A 85 0.57 -11.10 4.11
N GLN A 86 1.52 -10.21 3.88
CA GLN A 86 1.42 -9.11 2.92
C GLN A 86 2.19 -9.49 1.67
N TRP A 87 1.61 -9.17 0.52
CA TRP A 87 2.15 -9.49 -0.78
C TRP A 87 1.99 -8.31 -1.73
N VAL A 88 2.90 -8.19 -2.68
CA VAL A 88 2.94 -7.11 -3.66
C VAL A 88 3.00 -7.72 -5.05
N ALA A 89 1.98 -7.45 -5.86
CA ALA A 89 1.99 -7.76 -7.28
C ALA A 89 2.86 -6.71 -8.00
N LYS A 90 3.89 -7.17 -8.71
CA LYS A 90 4.83 -6.32 -9.45
C LYS A 90 4.57 -6.42 -10.94
N GLY A 91 4.55 -5.27 -11.61
CA GLY A 91 4.49 -5.16 -13.06
C GLY A 91 5.86 -4.92 -13.68
N THR A 92 5.86 -4.74 -15.00
CA THR A 92 7.05 -4.39 -15.77
C THR A 92 7.74 -3.16 -15.18
N GLY A 93 9.07 -3.22 -14.99
CA GLY A 93 9.84 -2.13 -14.39
C GLY A 93 9.70 -1.99 -12.87
N GLY A 94 9.06 -2.95 -12.19
CA GLY A 94 8.97 -2.98 -10.71
C GLY A 94 7.84 -2.13 -10.12
N ALA A 95 6.99 -1.56 -10.97
CA ALA A 95 5.78 -0.84 -10.53
C ALA A 95 4.87 -1.76 -9.71
N THR A 96 4.26 -1.22 -8.66
CA THR A 96 3.27 -1.96 -7.85
C THR A 96 1.93 -1.96 -8.57
N VAL A 97 1.42 -3.15 -8.89
CA VAL A 97 0.10 -3.36 -9.51
C VAL A 97 -0.97 -3.49 -8.44
N ALA A 98 -0.67 -4.22 -7.37
CA ALA A 98 -1.57 -4.37 -6.24
C ALA A 98 -0.82 -4.69 -4.95
N THR A 99 -1.41 -4.26 -3.84
CA THR A 99 -1.09 -4.75 -2.49
C THR A 99 -2.11 -5.79 -2.09
N ILE A 100 -1.64 -6.90 -1.53
CA ILE A 100 -2.48 -8.06 -1.22
C ILE A 100 -2.23 -8.44 0.22
N ARG A 101 -3.31 -8.54 1.00
CA ARG A 101 -3.27 -9.03 2.36
C ARG A 101 -4.02 -10.33 2.47
N ILE A 102 -3.42 -11.33 3.10
CA ILE A 102 -4.04 -12.61 3.39
C ILE A 102 -3.91 -12.90 4.88
N ASN A 103 -5.00 -13.28 5.53
CA ASN A 103 -4.95 -13.70 6.93
C ASN A 103 -4.88 -15.23 7.07
N ALA A 104 -4.72 -15.71 8.30
CA ALA A 104 -4.67 -17.14 8.63
C ALA A 104 -5.95 -17.94 8.27
N LYS A 105 -7.04 -17.25 7.91
CA LYS A 105 -8.31 -17.85 7.46
C LYS A 105 -8.48 -17.78 5.94
N ASP A 106 -7.40 -17.49 5.22
CA ASP A 106 -7.37 -17.25 3.76
C ASP A 106 -8.34 -16.19 3.27
N GLN A 107 -8.69 -15.24 4.13
CA GLN A 107 -9.44 -14.08 3.68
C GLN A 107 -8.45 -13.16 2.97
N VAL A 108 -8.83 -12.69 1.78
CA VAL A 108 -7.95 -11.92 0.90
C VAL A 108 -8.50 -10.51 0.72
N TRP A 109 -7.59 -9.55 0.78
CA TRP A 109 -7.83 -8.16 0.42
C TRP A 109 -6.86 -7.74 -0.66
N VAL A 110 -7.36 -7.13 -1.74
CA VAL A 110 -6.57 -6.54 -2.82
C VAL A 110 -6.78 -5.03 -2.77
N ASN A 111 -5.71 -4.26 -2.60
CA ASN A 111 -5.75 -2.80 -2.42
C ASN A 111 -6.74 -2.37 -1.31
N GLY A 112 -6.79 -3.16 -0.23
CA GLY A 112 -7.71 -2.95 0.89
C GLY A 112 -9.14 -3.45 0.67
N LYS A 113 -9.56 -3.75 -0.56
CA LYS A 113 -10.90 -4.31 -0.87
C LYS A 113 -10.92 -5.82 -0.67
N ARG A 114 -11.91 -6.32 0.07
CA ARG A 114 -12.05 -7.77 0.29
C ARG A 114 -12.51 -8.47 -1.00
N VAL A 115 -11.85 -9.56 -1.36
CA VAL A 115 -12.19 -10.38 -2.53
C VAL A 115 -12.50 -11.82 -2.12
N LYS A 116 -13.22 -12.54 -2.98
CA LYS A 116 -13.42 -13.98 -2.83
C LYS A 116 -12.16 -14.70 -3.27
N ALA A 117 -11.73 -15.68 -2.48
CA ALA A 117 -10.62 -16.56 -2.78
C ALA A 117 -11.07 -18.01 -2.78
N LYS A 118 -10.42 -18.83 -3.60
CA LYS A 118 -10.65 -20.26 -3.71
C LYS A 118 -9.30 -20.96 -3.67
N ARG A 119 -9.22 -22.07 -2.93
CA ARG A 119 -8.08 -22.99 -3.05
C ARG A 119 -8.27 -23.88 -4.28
N SER A 120 -7.26 -23.97 -5.14
CA SER A 120 -7.20 -24.87 -6.29
C SER A 120 -5.78 -25.36 -6.46
N ASP A 121 -5.58 -26.67 -6.62
CA ASP A 121 -4.29 -27.27 -7.00
C ASP A 121 -3.12 -26.86 -6.09
N GLY A 122 -3.37 -26.73 -4.79
CA GLY A 122 -2.35 -26.31 -3.82
C GLY A 122 -2.05 -24.81 -3.82
N ALA A 123 -2.74 -24.00 -4.63
CA ALA A 123 -2.66 -22.55 -4.63
C ALA A 123 -3.92 -21.89 -4.06
N LEU A 124 -3.78 -20.65 -3.62
CA LEU A 124 -4.89 -19.75 -3.35
C LEU A 124 -5.07 -18.81 -4.54
N VAL A 125 -6.23 -18.91 -5.19
CA VAL A 125 -6.58 -18.14 -6.38
C VAL A 125 -7.71 -17.16 -6.06
N PHE A 126 -7.54 -15.91 -6.44
CA PHE A 126 -8.54 -14.85 -6.24
C PHE A 126 -8.51 -13.85 -7.39
N LYS A 127 -9.57 -13.07 -7.53
CA LYS A 127 -9.73 -12.12 -8.63
C LYS A 127 -10.19 -10.75 -8.14
N ASP A 128 -9.72 -9.70 -8.81
CA ASP A 128 -10.28 -8.36 -8.73
C ASP A 128 -10.42 -7.80 -10.15
N GLY A 129 -11.65 -7.71 -10.64
CA GLY A 129 -11.93 -7.41 -12.04
C GLY A 129 -11.35 -8.46 -12.99
N PHE A 130 -10.56 -8.02 -13.97
CA PHE A 130 -9.88 -8.84 -14.97
C PHE A 130 -8.56 -9.45 -14.48
N ILE A 131 -8.11 -9.07 -13.29
CA ILE A 131 -6.84 -9.54 -12.73
C ILE A 131 -7.08 -10.79 -11.89
N THR A 132 -6.41 -11.88 -12.26
CA THR A 132 -6.34 -13.12 -11.49
C THR A 132 -5.00 -13.19 -10.77
N TYR A 133 -5.04 -13.50 -9.48
CA TYR A 133 -3.87 -13.65 -8.62
C TYR A 133 -3.79 -15.08 -8.12
N THR A 134 -2.58 -15.63 -8.09
CA THR A 134 -2.30 -17.00 -7.68
C THR A 134 -1.13 -17.00 -6.71
N ILE A 135 -1.33 -17.54 -5.51
CA ILE A 135 -0.30 -17.63 -4.48
C ILE A 135 -0.16 -19.11 -4.06
N GLN A 136 1.01 -19.72 -4.24
CA GLN A 136 1.28 -21.16 -4.15
C GLN A 136 1.52 -21.68 -2.73
N GLY A 137 0.67 -22.56 -2.19
CA GLY A 137 0.77 -23.03 -0.81
C GLY A 137 2.14 -23.63 -0.44
N ASP A 138 2.80 -24.29 -1.39
CA ASP A 138 4.15 -24.79 -1.18
C ASP A 138 5.20 -23.67 -1.28
N ARG A 139 5.60 -23.13 -0.13
CA ARG A 139 6.61 -22.07 -0.02
C ARG A 139 8.03 -22.48 -0.42
N ARG A 140 8.28 -23.76 -0.70
CA ARG A 140 9.55 -24.25 -1.26
C ARG A 140 9.69 -23.87 -2.72
N LEU A 141 8.57 -23.74 -3.43
CA LEU A 141 8.54 -23.26 -4.80
C LEU A 141 8.74 -21.75 -4.81
N LYS A 142 9.72 -21.27 -5.58
CA LYS A 142 10.06 -19.84 -5.69
C LYS A 142 9.67 -19.33 -7.06
N GLY A 143 9.06 -18.14 -7.12
CA GLY A 143 8.69 -17.49 -8.38
C GLY A 143 7.35 -17.94 -8.97
N GLU A 144 6.61 -18.82 -8.29
CA GLU A 144 5.33 -19.35 -8.77
C GLU A 144 4.10 -18.50 -8.33
N ASP A 145 4.32 -17.55 -7.41
CA ASP A 145 3.29 -16.58 -7.01
C ASP A 145 3.18 -15.53 -8.14
N THR A 146 2.03 -15.46 -8.82
CA THR A 146 1.86 -14.69 -10.06
C THR A 146 0.49 -14.02 -10.16
N TRP A 147 0.42 -12.96 -10.96
CA TRP A 147 -0.84 -12.34 -11.38
C TRP A 147 -0.93 -12.26 -12.91
N HIS A 148 -2.15 -12.23 -13.42
CA HIS A 148 -2.44 -12.06 -14.84
C HIS A 148 -3.69 -11.20 -15.04
N ASP A 149 -3.58 -10.16 -15.86
CA ASP A 149 -4.68 -9.31 -16.32
C ASP A 149 -5.10 -9.75 -17.73
N SER A 150 -6.30 -10.30 -17.83
CA SER A 150 -6.84 -10.78 -19.10
C SER A 150 -7.30 -9.66 -20.06
N ASP A 151 -7.52 -8.45 -19.56
CA ASP A 151 -7.94 -7.30 -20.37
C ASP A 151 -6.71 -6.63 -20.99
N ALA A 152 -5.72 -6.31 -20.16
CA ALA A 152 -4.46 -5.71 -20.62
C ALA A 152 -3.48 -6.72 -21.24
N GLY A 153 -3.74 -8.03 -21.11
CA GLY A 153 -2.84 -9.10 -21.56
C GLY A 153 -1.49 -9.12 -20.82
N SER A 154 -1.44 -8.55 -19.61
CA SER A 154 -0.22 -8.40 -18.83
C SER A 154 -0.15 -9.40 -17.68
N SER A 155 1.05 -9.65 -17.17
CA SER A 155 1.29 -10.55 -16.04
C SER A 155 2.56 -10.16 -15.31
N GLY A 156 2.74 -10.71 -14.11
CA GLY A 156 3.96 -10.48 -13.35
C GLY A 156 4.02 -11.27 -12.04
N PRO A 157 5.16 -11.17 -11.33
CA PRO A 157 5.35 -11.87 -10.08
C PRO A 157 4.60 -11.20 -8.93
N ILE A 158 4.25 -12.01 -7.94
CA ILE A 158 3.81 -11.56 -6.62
C ILE A 158 4.95 -11.89 -5.64
N GLN A 159 5.29 -10.92 -4.80
CA GLN A 159 6.37 -11.05 -3.82
C GLN A 159 5.83 -10.81 -2.42
N ALA A 160 6.32 -11.55 -1.43
CA ALA A 160 6.05 -11.21 -0.04
C ALA A 160 6.73 -9.87 0.30
N GLU A 161 6.08 -9.05 1.12
CA GLU A 161 6.67 -7.81 1.68
C GLU A 161 7.64 -8.10 2.84
#